data_AF-A0A9C8ZDN5-F1
#
_entry.id   AF-A0A9C8ZDN5-F1
#
_cell.length_a   1.000
_cell.length_b   1.000
_cell.length_c   1.000
_cell.angle_alpha   90.00
_cell.angle_beta   90.00
_cell.angle_gamma   90.00
#
_symmetry.space_group_name_H-M   'P 1'
#
loop_
_entity.id
_entity.type
_entity.pdbx_description
1 polymer ?
#
loop_
_entity_poly.entity_id
_entity_poly.type
_entity_poly.pdbx_seq_one_letter_code
_entity_poly.pdbx_strand_id
1 'polypeptide(L)'
;MVSEKIDLAQFLNQQYLCESLTVKEVMTLIDYTELVTFNKGDVIAEIGEVGEALYFVIEGEAALYAGDKTETQVGVIKAGELMGEMSFFDRNPRSVRAKALKDNTRLLKLTRAMYKRLRVEHPYIAVNLLEHAIVSLDHLFRQASQDISTFNSYLYAPGRK
;
A
#
# COMPACT_ATOMS: atom_id res chain seq x y z
N MET A 1 -12.42 20.31 4.46
CA MET A 1 -11.34 20.03 5.43
C MET A 1 -11.83 19.23 6.63
N VAL A 2 -12.64 19.74 7.56
CA VAL A 2 -13.08 18.93 8.73
C VAL A 2 -14.01 17.78 8.33
N SER A 3 -15.00 18.02 7.46
CA SER A 3 -15.91 16.96 6.96
C SER A 3 -15.15 15.83 6.25
N GLU A 4 -14.32 16.19 5.28
CA GLU A 4 -13.49 15.24 4.52
C GLU A 4 -12.57 14.39 5.41
N LYS A 5 -12.02 14.98 6.48
CA LYS A 5 -11.20 14.25 7.46
C LYS A 5 -12.03 13.25 8.27
N ILE A 6 -13.27 13.58 8.61
CA ILE A 6 -14.20 12.68 9.31
C ILE A 6 -14.60 11.53 8.39
N ASP A 7 -14.95 11.83 7.14
CA ASP A 7 -15.34 10.82 6.14
C ASP A 7 -14.18 9.84 5.89
N LEU A 8 -12.96 10.36 5.77
CA LEU A 8 -11.75 9.57 5.63
C LEU A 8 -11.44 8.72 6.87
N ALA A 9 -11.65 9.27 8.07
CA ALA A 9 -11.45 8.53 9.30
C ALA A 9 -12.46 7.36 9.42
N GLN A 10 -13.71 7.58 9.02
CA GLN A 10 -14.72 6.53 8.96
C GLN A 10 -14.38 5.46 7.92
N PHE A 11 -13.95 5.87 6.72
CA PHE A 11 -13.51 4.95 5.67
C PHE A 11 -12.37 4.05 6.15
N LEU A 12 -11.31 4.62 6.72
CA LEU A 12 -10.16 3.87 7.20
C LEU A 12 -10.51 2.96 8.38
N ASN A 13 -11.39 3.40 9.28
CA ASN A 13 -11.85 2.59 10.43
C ASN A 13 -12.57 1.30 9.99
N GLN A 14 -13.24 1.33 8.85
CA GLN A 14 -13.91 0.15 8.26
C GLN A 14 -12.94 -0.81 7.55
N GLN A 15 -11.68 -0.41 7.34
CA GLN A 15 -10.66 -1.28 6.77
C GLN A 15 -9.90 -1.98 7.89
N TYR A 16 -9.37 -3.17 7.58
CA TYR A 16 -8.56 -3.99 8.50
C TYR A 16 -7.42 -3.21 9.19
N LEU A 17 -6.95 -2.11 8.58
CA LEU A 17 -5.96 -1.18 9.14
C LEU A 17 -6.32 -0.61 10.50
N CYS A 18 -7.60 -0.36 10.77
CA CYS A 18 -8.03 0.45 11.89
C CYS A 18 -9.17 -0.17 12.69
N GLU A 19 -9.52 -1.45 12.51
CA GLU A 19 -10.55 -2.11 13.34
C GLU A 19 -10.24 -1.98 14.84
N SER A 20 -8.95 -1.95 15.18
CA SER A 20 -8.47 -1.79 16.56
C SER A 20 -8.27 -0.33 16.98
N LEU A 21 -8.32 0.63 16.04
CA LEU A 21 -8.15 2.05 16.33
C LEU A 21 -9.50 2.74 16.51
N THR A 22 -9.60 3.63 17.49
CA THR A 22 -10.76 4.52 17.62
C THR A 22 -10.78 5.57 16.50
N VAL A 23 -11.96 6.12 16.19
CA VAL A 23 -12.08 7.21 15.19
C VAL A 23 -11.14 8.38 15.51
N LYS A 24 -10.97 8.71 16.80
CA LYS A 24 -10.03 9.76 17.24
C LYS A 24 -8.58 9.42 16.90
N GLU A 25 -8.16 8.16 17.09
CA GLU A 25 -6.82 7.71 16.74
C GLU A 25 -6.60 7.69 15.22
N VAL A 26 -7.62 7.32 14.44
CA VAL A 26 -7.56 7.43 12.98
C VAL A 26 -7.43 8.90 12.54
N MET A 27 -8.16 9.83 13.16
CA MET A 27 -8.00 11.26 12.90
C MET A 27 -6.59 11.75 13.24
N THR A 28 -6.02 11.26 14.34
CA THR A 28 -4.63 11.55 14.71
C THR A 28 -3.68 11.00 13.66
N LEU A 29 -3.85 9.76 13.19
CA LEU A 29 -3.02 9.18 12.13
C LEU A 29 -3.04 10.05 10.87
N ILE A 30 -4.22 10.52 10.44
CA ILE A 30 -4.38 11.38 9.27
C ILE A 30 -3.56 12.66 9.39
N ASP A 31 -3.38 13.23 10.59
CA ASP A 31 -2.56 14.44 10.81
C ASP A 31 -1.06 14.22 10.54
N TYR A 32 -0.60 12.97 10.49
CA TYR A 32 0.77 12.60 10.12
C TYR A 32 0.91 12.29 8.63
N THR A 33 -0.18 12.39 7.86
CA THR A 33 -0.21 12.05 6.43
C THR A 33 -0.47 13.27 5.57
N GLU A 34 -0.06 13.16 4.31
CA GLU A 34 -0.39 14.10 3.25
C GLU A 34 -1.33 13.42 2.24
N LEU A 35 -2.44 14.08 1.90
CA LEU A 35 -3.30 13.63 0.82
C LEU A 35 -2.66 13.99 -0.53
N VAL A 36 -2.37 12.97 -1.33
CA VAL A 36 -1.82 13.13 -2.69
C VAL A 36 -2.78 12.52 -3.71
N THR A 37 -2.83 13.11 -4.91
CA THR A 37 -3.73 12.69 -5.99
C THR A 37 -2.94 12.47 -7.27
N PHE A 38 -3.27 11.41 -8.00
CA PHE A 38 -2.63 10.99 -9.23
C PHE A 38 -3.67 10.78 -10.34
N ASN A 39 -3.28 11.10 -11.57
CA ASN A 39 -4.04 10.78 -12.77
C ASN A 39 -3.64 9.41 -13.31
N LYS A 40 -4.48 8.87 -14.22
CA LYS A 40 -4.19 7.59 -14.85
C LYS A 40 -2.82 7.59 -15.53
N GLY A 41 -2.00 6.61 -15.20
CA GLY A 41 -0.66 6.41 -15.74
C GLY A 41 0.45 7.11 -14.98
N ASP A 42 0.13 8.02 -14.05
CA ASP A 42 1.15 8.68 -13.22
C ASP A 42 1.91 7.65 -12.38
N VAL A 43 3.23 7.84 -12.30
CA VAL A 43 4.11 7.02 -11.46
C VAL A 43 4.01 7.48 -10.02
N ILE A 44 3.51 6.59 -9.16
CA ILE A 44 3.39 6.81 -7.71
C ILE A 44 4.72 6.47 -7.02
N ALA A 45 5.40 5.43 -7.52
CA ALA A 45 6.70 4.98 -7.02
C ALA A 45 7.50 4.28 -8.12
N GLU A 46 8.80 4.54 -8.17
CA GLU A 46 9.69 4.08 -9.24
C GLU A 46 10.57 2.89 -8.80
N ILE A 47 10.90 2.01 -9.74
CA ILE A 47 11.85 0.89 -9.55
C ILE A 47 13.23 1.44 -9.25
N GLY A 48 13.95 0.79 -8.33
CA GLY A 48 15.31 1.18 -7.98
C GLY A 48 15.38 2.33 -6.97
N GLU A 49 14.28 3.03 -6.70
CA GLU A 49 14.23 4.03 -5.64
C GLU A 49 14.08 3.38 -4.27
N VAL A 50 14.72 3.97 -3.25
CA VAL A 50 14.45 3.61 -1.86
C VAL A 50 13.17 4.33 -1.41
N GLY A 51 12.17 3.56 -0.98
CA GLY A 51 10.89 4.07 -0.55
C GLY A 51 10.97 4.87 0.75
N GLU A 52 10.77 6.18 0.65
CA GLU A 52 10.77 7.08 1.82
C GLU A 52 9.37 7.38 2.38
N ALA A 53 8.33 6.73 1.84
CA ALA A 53 6.96 6.85 2.31
C ALA A 53 6.15 5.56 2.14
N LEU A 54 5.17 5.41 3.02
CA LEU A 54 4.05 4.48 2.93
C LEU A 54 2.85 5.19 2.32
N TYR A 55 2.00 4.45 1.60
CA TYR A 55 0.79 4.98 0.99
C TYR A 55 -0.42 4.13 1.36
N PHE A 56 -1.49 4.77 1.81
CA PHE A 56 -2.81 4.15 1.90
C PHE A 56 -3.64 4.56 0.70
N VAL A 57 -4.13 3.60 -0.06
CA VAL A 57 -5.06 3.91 -1.16
C VAL A 57 -6.42 4.21 -0.56
N ILE A 58 -6.92 5.42 -0.74
CA ILE A 58 -8.23 5.82 -0.21
C ILE A 58 -9.29 5.87 -1.31
N GLU A 59 -8.86 6.08 -2.56
CA GLU A 59 -9.72 6.11 -3.73
C GLU A 59 -8.92 5.71 -4.96
N GLY A 60 -9.54 4.95 -5.88
CA GLY A 60 -8.87 4.46 -7.08
C GLY A 60 -8.07 3.17 -6.84
N GLU A 61 -7.14 2.91 -7.75
CA GLU A 61 -6.34 1.67 -7.79
C GLU A 61 -4.95 1.97 -8.36
N ALA A 62 -3.95 1.22 -7.92
CA ALA A 62 -2.57 1.33 -8.39
C ALA A 62 -2.06 -0.02 -8.86
N ALA A 63 -1.59 -0.11 -10.10
CA ALA A 63 -0.97 -1.31 -10.64
C ALA A 63 0.51 -1.36 -10.30
N LEU A 64 0.98 -2.56 -9.98
CA LEU A 64 2.38 -2.87 -9.76
C LEU A 64 2.97 -3.50 -11.02
N TYR A 65 4.07 -2.95 -11.51
CA TYR A 65 4.78 -3.43 -12.69
C TYR A 65 6.18 -3.89 -12.31
N ALA A 66 6.53 -5.11 -12.71
CA ALA A 66 7.88 -5.64 -12.59
C ALA A 66 8.61 -5.56 -13.94
N GLY A 67 9.93 -5.37 -13.90
CA GLY A 67 10.76 -5.23 -15.09
C GLY A 67 10.93 -3.76 -15.52
N ASP A 68 12.13 -3.44 -16.00
CA ASP A 68 12.52 -2.07 -16.36
C ASP A 68 12.21 -1.76 -17.85
N LYS A 69 12.67 -2.63 -18.78
CA LYS A 69 12.47 -2.45 -20.23
C LYS A 69 11.17 -3.03 -20.76
N THR A 70 10.71 -4.12 -20.16
CA THR A 70 9.46 -4.81 -20.49
C THR A 70 8.66 -4.94 -19.21
N GLU A 71 7.74 -3.99 -19.01
CA GLU A 71 6.88 -3.97 -17.84
C GLU A 71 5.87 -5.11 -17.92
N THR A 72 5.84 -5.95 -16.89
CA THR A 72 4.76 -6.93 -16.67
C THR A 72 3.97 -6.49 -15.45
N GLN A 73 2.65 -6.37 -15.57
CA GLN A 73 1.81 -6.12 -14.41
C GLN A 73 1.79 -7.37 -13.52
N VAL A 74 2.19 -7.21 -12.25
CA VAL A 74 2.32 -8.30 -11.28
C VAL A 74 1.33 -8.21 -10.12
N GLY A 75 0.56 -7.13 -10.06
CA GLY A 75 -0.45 -6.94 -9.02
C GLY A 75 -1.22 -5.64 -9.17
N VAL A 76 -2.28 -5.50 -8.37
CA VAL A 76 -3.06 -4.27 -8.22
C VAL A 76 -3.32 -4.06 -6.74
N ILE A 77 -3.06 -2.83 -6.28
CA ILE A 77 -3.41 -2.37 -4.95
C ILE A 77 -4.68 -1.52 -5.06
N LYS A 78 -5.68 -1.83 -4.25
CA LYS A 78 -7.02 -1.24 -4.27
C LYS A 78 -7.23 -0.30 -3.09
N ALA A 79 -8.29 0.50 -3.16
CA ALA A 79 -8.73 1.30 -2.03
C ALA A 79 -8.90 0.43 -0.76
N GLY A 80 -8.37 0.92 0.35
CA GLY A 80 -8.29 0.24 1.64
C GLY A 80 -6.96 -0.47 1.91
N GLU A 81 -6.13 -0.68 0.88
CA GLU A 81 -4.85 -1.39 1.03
C GLU A 81 -3.67 -0.43 1.26
N LEU A 82 -2.62 -0.98 1.90
CA LEU A 82 -1.35 -0.31 2.14
C LEU A 82 -0.34 -0.68 1.03
N MET A 83 0.51 0.28 0.67
CA MET A 83 1.60 0.05 -0.28
C MET A 83 2.89 0.74 0.17
N GLY A 84 4.01 0.12 -0.21
CA GLY A 84 5.36 0.68 -0.09
C GLY A 84 6.09 0.27 1.18
N GLU A 85 5.47 -0.59 1.99
CA GLU A 85 5.95 -1.09 3.27
C GLU A 85 7.28 -1.84 3.17
N MET A 86 7.47 -2.65 2.13
CA MET A 86 8.71 -3.42 1.94
C MET A 86 9.95 -2.51 1.93
N SER A 87 10.06 -1.66 0.91
CA SER A 87 11.18 -0.73 0.72
C SER A 87 11.27 0.32 1.83
N PHE A 88 10.14 0.69 2.42
CA PHE A 88 10.12 1.59 3.56
C PHE A 88 10.82 0.99 4.78
N PHE A 89 10.54 -0.26 5.17
CA PHE A 89 11.13 -0.82 6.39
C PHE A 89 12.52 -1.40 6.19
N ASP A 90 12.75 -2.13 5.10
CA ASP A 90 14.03 -2.82 4.85
C ASP A 90 15.10 -1.92 4.21
N ARG A 91 14.69 -0.77 3.64
CA ARG A 91 15.53 0.19 2.90
C ARG A 91 16.19 -0.37 1.65
N ASN A 92 15.70 -1.47 1.12
CA ASN A 92 16.12 -1.97 -0.18
C ASN A 92 15.42 -1.17 -1.30
N PRO A 93 16.05 -1.04 -2.47
CA PRO A 93 15.41 -0.47 -3.66
C PRO A 93 14.10 -1.18 -4.00
N ARG A 94 13.10 -0.43 -4.49
CA ARG A 94 11.83 -1.00 -4.96
C ARG A 94 12.06 -1.96 -6.12
N SER A 95 11.47 -3.15 -6.02
CA SER A 95 11.50 -4.17 -7.08
C SER A 95 10.43 -3.96 -8.16
N VAL A 96 9.43 -3.12 -7.88
CA VAL A 96 8.27 -2.87 -8.75
C VAL A 96 7.94 -1.39 -8.81
N ARG A 97 7.44 -0.95 -9.98
CA ARG A 97 6.93 0.40 -10.24
C ARG A 97 5.44 0.41 -9.90
N ALA A 98 4.96 1.45 -9.23
CA ALA A 98 3.54 1.65 -8.98
C ALA A 98 3.00 2.76 -9.89
N LYS A 99 1.91 2.50 -10.61
CA LYS A 99 1.21 3.50 -11.44
C LYS A 99 -0.27 3.56 -11.09
N ALA A 100 -0.84 4.76 -11.09
CA ALA A 100 -2.29 4.92 -10.94
C ALA A 100 -3.03 4.34 -12.15
N LEU A 101 -4.07 3.54 -11.92
CA LEU A 101 -4.88 2.92 -12.99
C LEU A 101 -6.06 3.81 -13.44
N LYS A 102 -6.46 4.76 -12.60
CA LYS A 102 -7.63 5.62 -12.80
C LYS A 102 -7.27 7.07 -12.51
N ASP A 103 -7.98 7.99 -13.14
CA ASP A 103 -7.93 9.40 -12.79
C ASP A 103 -8.46 9.61 -11.37
N ASN A 104 -7.96 10.63 -10.68
CA ASN A 104 -8.29 10.91 -9.29
C ASN A 104 -8.01 9.74 -8.33
N THR A 105 -6.93 8.98 -8.58
CA THR A 105 -6.43 8.01 -7.59
C THR A 105 -5.84 8.78 -6.42
N ARG A 106 -6.39 8.61 -5.21
CA ARG A 106 -6.01 9.38 -4.02
C ARG A 106 -5.38 8.47 -2.99
N LEU A 107 -4.27 8.95 -2.42
CA LEU A 107 -3.50 8.24 -1.42
C LEU A 107 -3.22 9.12 -0.20
N LEU A 108 -3.19 8.52 0.99
CA LEU A 108 -2.54 9.14 2.14
C LEU A 108 -1.09 8.71 2.20
N LYS A 109 -0.20 9.68 2.08
CA LYS A 109 1.25 9.50 2.12
C LYS A 109 1.75 9.73 3.54
N LEU A 110 2.30 8.69 4.16
CA LEU A 110 3.01 8.77 5.43
C LEU A 110 4.52 8.73 5.17
N THR A 111 5.20 9.87 5.34
CA THR A 111 6.66 9.94 5.15
C THR A 111 7.40 9.28 6.30
N ARG A 112 8.65 8.86 6.05
CA ARG A 112 9.52 8.29 7.09
C ARG A 112 9.72 9.24 8.27
N ALA A 113 9.84 10.54 8.01
CA ALA A 113 9.99 11.54 9.05
C ALA A 113 8.73 11.60 9.94
N MET A 114 7.54 11.61 9.33
CA MET A 114 6.28 11.63 10.07
C MET A 114 6.03 10.30 10.80
N TYR A 115 6.37 9.16 10.21
CA TYR A 115 6.32 7.87 10.89
C TYR A 115 7.22 7.82 12.14
N LYS A 116 8.46 8.34 12.05
CA LYS A 116 9.37 8.44 13.21
C LYS A 116 8.75 9.27 14.33
N ARG A 117 8.08 10.36 13.98
CA ARG A 117 7.40 11.23 14.93
C ARG A 117 6.18 10.54 15.55
N LEU A 118 5.33 9.93 14.72
CA LEU A 118 4.16 9.14 15.14
C LEU A 118 4.55 8.04 16.12
N ARG A 119 5.68 7.36 15.89
CA ARG A 119 6.18 6.29 16.76
C ARG A 119 6.55 6.79 18.17
N VAL A 120 6.94 8.05 18.31
CA VAL A 120 7.28 8.66 19.60
C VAL A 120 6.04 9.25 20.27
N GLU A 121 5.23 9.99 19.52
CA GLU A 121 4.07 10.74 20.05
C GLU A 121 2.85 9.85 20.27
N HIS A 122 2.63 8.84 19.44
CA HIS A 122 1.48 7.93 19.48
C HIS A 122 1.88 6.47 19.19
N PRO A 123 2.64 5.81 20.09
CA PRO A 123 3.18 4.47 19.86
C PRO A 123 2.11 3.41 19.60
N TYR A 124 0.92 3.53 20.22
CA TYR A 124 -0.19 2.61 19.97
C TYR A 124 -0.66 2.62 18.51
N ILE A 125 -0.78 3.81 17.90
CA ILE A 125 -1.13 3.96 16.48
C ILE A 125 -0.03 3.36 15.60
N ALA A 126 1.24 3.61 15.95
CA ALA A 126 2.38 3.08 15.19
C ALA A 126 2.49 1.55 15.24
N VAL A 127 2.12 0.90 16.35
CA VAL A 127 2.07 -0.57 16.46
C VAL A 127 0.96 -1.15 15.60
N ASN A 128 -0.25 -0.60 15.66
CA ASN A 128 -1.36 -1.04 14.81
C ASN A 128 -1.04 -0.88 13.31
N LEU A 129 -0.36 0.20 12.94
CA LEU A 129 0.15 0.41 11.59
C LEU A 129 1.13 -0.70 11.16
N LEU A 130 2.05 -1.11 12.04
CA LEU A 130 2.99 -2.19 11.77
C LEU A 130 2.28 -3.54 11.63
N GLU A 131 1.33 -3.84 12.51
CA GLU A 131 0.52 -5.07 12.44
C GLU A 131 -0.24 -5.13 11.11
N HIS A 132 -0.84 -4.02 10.68
CA HIS A 132 -1.49 -3.97 9.37
C HIS A 132 -0.50 -4.14 8.21
N ALA A 133 0.70 -3.54 8.28
CA ALA A 133 1.72 -3.76 7.26
C ALA A 133 2.12 -5.25 7.16
N ILE A 134 2.21 -5.94 8.29
CA ILE A 134 2.47 -7.39 8.33
C ILE A 134 1.32 -8.18 7.69
N VAL A 135 0.06 -7.87 8.04
CA VAL A 135 -1.11 -8.53 7.45
C VAL A 135 -1.19 -8.27 5.94
N SER A 136 -0.94 -7.04 5.49
CA SER A 136 -0.89 -6.67 4.07
C SER A 136 0.15 -7.49 3.31
N LEU A 137 1.35 -7.66 3.90
CA LEU A 137 2.41 -8.49 3.33
C LEU A 137 2.06 -9.97 3.30
N ASP A 138 1.37 -10.50 4.32
CA ASP A 138 0.91 -11.89 4.32
C ASP A 138 -0.11 -12.14 3.22
N HIS A 139 -1.07 -11.23 3.01
CA HIS A 139 -2.01 -11.30 1.89
C HIS A 139 -1.30 -11.28 0.53
N LEU A 140 -0.36 -10.34 0.34
CA LEU A 140 0.43 -10.24 -0.87
C LEU A 140 1.25 -11.53 -1.12
N PHE A 141 1.87 -12.07 -0.08
CA PHE A 141 2.66 -13.30 -0.16
C PHE A 141 1.78 -14.51 -0.52
N ARG A 142 0.60 -14.65 0.09
CA ARG A 142 -0.36 -15.71 -0.24
C ARG A 142 -0.82 -15.61 -1.68
N GLN A 143 -1.15 -14.40 -2.15
CA GLN A 143 -1.56 -14.16 -3.53
C GLN A 143 -0.44 -14.55 -4.51
N ALA A 144 0.78 -14.02 -4.30
CA ALA A 144 1.93 -14.35 -5.13
C ALA A 144 2.23 -15.85 -5.14
N SER A 145 2.10 -16.53 -4.00
CA SER A 145 2.30 -17.98 -3.89
C SER A 145 1.25 -18.77 -4.68
N GLN A 146 -0.01 -18.33 -4.68
CA GLN A 146 -1.08 -18.94 -5.48
C GLN A 146 -0.85 -18.73 -6.97
N ASP A 147 -0.41 -17.54 -7.38
CA ASP A 147 -0.09 -17.22 -8.77
C ASP A 147 1.08 -18.08 -9.28
N ILE A 148 2.14 -18.23 -8.47
CA ILE A 148 3.28 -19.11 -8.78
C ILE A 148 2.83 -20.58 -8.88
N SER A 149 2.00 -21.05 -7.94
CA SER A 149 1.46 -22.43 -7.98
C SER A 149 0.66 -22.67 -9.25
N THR A 150 -0.18 -21.72 -9.62
CA THR A 150 -1.00 -21.75 -10.84
C THR A 150 -0.11 -21.78 -12.08
N PHE A 151 0.89 -20.91 -12.16
CA PHE A 151 1.86 -20.87 -13.26
C PHE A 151 2.66 -22.17 -13.38
N ASN A 152 3.15 -22.72 -12.27
CA ASN A 152 3.84 -24.01 -12.26
C ASN A 152 2.94 -25.15 -12.73
N SER A 153 1.66 -25.14 -12.38
CA SER A 153 0.71 -26.13 -12.86
C SER A 153 0.53 -26.05 -14.38
N TYR A 154 0.54 -24.84 -14.97
CA TYR A 154 0.47 -24.68 -16.43
C TYR A 154 1.74 -25.17 -17.14
N LEU A 155 2.93 -24.89 -16.59
CA LEU A 155 4.20 -25.28 -17.21
C LEU A 155 4.50 -26.78 -17.09
N TYR A 156 4.14 -27.37 -15.95
CA TYR A 156 4.54 -28.71 -15.58
C TYR A 156 3.37 -29.69 -15.43
N ALA A 157 2.14 -29.30 -15.81
CA ALA A 157 1.04 -30.26 -15.92
C ALA A 157 1.47 -31.40 -16.86
N PRO A 158 1.39 -32.67 -16.42
CA PRO A 158 1.62 -33.79 -17.31
C PRO A 158 0.64 -33.67 -18.47
N GLY A 159 1.16 -33.68 -19.69
CA GLY A 159 0.35 -33.52 -20.89
C GLY A 159 -0.87 -34.44 -20.84
N ARG A 160 -2.05 -33.87 -21.10
CA ARG A 160 -3.17 -34.65 -21.64
C ARG A 160 -2.65 -35.31 -22.93
N LYS A 161 -2.21 -36.56 -22.81
CA LYS A 161 -2.22 -37.51 -23.92
C LYS A 161 -3.65 -37.94 -24.18
#